data_AF-A0A836F2D3-F1
#
_entry.id   AF-A0A836F2D3-F1
#
_cell.length_a   1.000
_cell.length_b   1.000
_cell.length_c   1.000
_cell.angle_alpha   90.00
_cell.angle_beta   90.00
_cell.angle_gamma   90.00
#
_symmetry.space_group_name_H-M   'P 1'
#
loop_
_entity.id
_entity.type
_entity.pdbx_description
1 polymer ?
#
loop_
_entity_poly.entity_id
_entity_poly.type
_entity_poly.pdbx_seq_one_letter_code
_entity_poly.pdbx_strand_id
1 'polypeptide(L)' 'MVKLVPRTHLLSEQEWRAIGIQQSQGWVHYMIHDPEPHILLFKRKITTPLELRGKEN' A
#
# COMPACT_ATOMS: atom_id res chain seq x y z
N MET A 1 14.98 -3.85 -8.16
CA MET A 1 13.65 -3.46 -7.63
C MET A 1 13.43 -1.95 -7.67
N VAL A 2 14.30 -1.11 -7.08
CA VAL A 2 14.15 0.37 -7.06
C VAL A 2 13.93 1.01 -8.45
N LYS A 3 14.57 0.46 -9.49
CA LYS A 3 14.42 0.95 -10.88
C LYS A 3 13.02 0.72 -11.48
N LEU A 4 12.19 -0.13 -10.87
CA LEU A 4 10.86 -0.49 -11.37
C LEU A 4 9.75 0.37 -10.75
N VAL A 5 10.05 1.19 -9.75
CA VAL A 5 9.07 2.05 -9.08
C VAL A 5 8.99 3.39 -9.82
N PRO A 6 7.85 3.75 -10.44
CA PRO A 6 7.66 5.04 -11.07
C PRO A 6 7.65 6.16 -10.02
N ARG A 7 8.28 7.29 -10.34
CA ARG A 7 8.25 8.51 -9.51
C ARG A 7 7.16 9.50 -9.92
N THR A 8 6.48 9.22 -11.02
CA THR A 8 5.56 10.16 -11.68
C THR A 8 4.10 9.96 -11.27
N HIS A 9 3.75 8.79 -10.74
CA HIS A 9 2.37 8.43 -10.41
C HIS A 9 2.31 7.36 -9.30
N LEU A 10 1.14 7.24 -8.69
CA LEU A 10 0.82 6.17 -7.74
C LEU A 10 0.57 4.86 -8.48
N LEU A 11 0.93 3.76 -7.83
CA LEU A 11 0.78 2.41 -8.39
C LEU A 11 -0.62 1.88 -8.10
N SER A 12 -1.32 1.44 -9.13
CA SER A 12 -2.50 0.60 -9.00
C SER A 12 -2.16 -0.78 -8.42
N GLU A 13 -3.17 -1.52 -7.96
CA GLU A 13 -2.98 -2.89 -7.45
C GLU A 13 -2.30 -3.82 -8.44
N GLN A 14 -2.65 -3.69 -9.73
CA GLN A 14 -2.03 -4.49 -10.76
C GLN A 14 -0.55 -4.15 -10.95
N GLU A 15 -0.19 -2.86 -10.94
CA GLU A 15 1.19 -2.43 -11.17
C GLU A 15 2.12 -2.81 -10.02
N TRP A 16 1.71 -2.60 -8.76
CA TRP A 16 2.56 -2.99 -7.63
C TRP A 16 2.70 -4.51 -7.51
N ARG A 17 1.66 -5.28 -7.87
CA ARG A 17 1.76 -6.75 -7.97
C ARG A 17 2.70 -7.19 -9.09
N ALA A 18 2.67 -6.51 -10.24
CA ALA A 18 3.53 -6.82 -11.38
C ALA A 18 5.02 -6.61 -11.08
N ILE A 19 5.38 -5.67 -10.20
CA ILE A 19 6.77 -5.49 -9.72
C ILE A 19 7.13 -6.42 -8.55
N GLY A 20 6.26 -7.37 -8.21
CA GLY A 20 6.52 -8.44 -7.23
C GLY A 20 6.11 -8.12 -5.79
N ILE A 21 5.38 -7.03 -5.54
CA ILE A 21 4.89 -6.73 -4.19
C ILE A 21 3.70 -7.64 -3.90
N GLN A 22 3.78 -8.36 -2.78
CA GLN A 22 2.74 -9.27 -2.32
C GLN A 22 2.15 -8.78 -1.01
N GLN A 23 0.87 -8.44 -1.03
CA GLN A 23 0.07 -8.08 0.13
C GLN A 23 -1.34 -8.68 0.01
N SER A 24 -2.08 -8.67 1.11
CA SER A 24 -3.52 -9.01 1.13
C SER A 24 -4.33 -8.05 0.24
N GLN A 25 -5.59 -8.39 -0.04
CA GLN A 25 -6.44 -7.54 -0.88
C GLN A 25 -6.79 -6.21 -0.20
N GLY A 26 -6.97 -5.16 -1.02
CA GLY A 26 -7.55 -3.88 -0.60
C GLY A 26 -6.53 -2.81 -0.16
N TRP A 27 -5.24 -3.08 -0.31
CA TRP A 27 -4.20 -2.07 -0.10
C TRP A 27 -4.09 -1.12 -1.29
N VAL A 28 -3.99 0.17 -0.97
CA VAL A 28 -3.88 1.26 -1.94
C VAL A 28 -2.60 2.03 -1.70
N HIS A 29 -1.73 2.12 -2.71
CA HIS A 29 -0.59 3.02 -2.70
C HIS A 29 -1.11 4.46 -2.82
N TYR A 30 -0.93 5.26 -1.77
CA TYR A 30 -1.65 6.53 -1.64
C TYR A 30 -0.76 7.78 -1.70
N MET A 31 0.56 7.63 -1.60
CA MET A 31 1.50 8.74 -1.62
C MET A 31 2.89 8.28 -2.07
N ILE A 32 3.53 9.08 -2.92
CA ILE A 32 4.94 8.91 -3.30
C ILE A 32 5.81 9.59 -2.25
N HIS A 33 6.77 8.86 -1.71
CA HIS A 33 7.76 9.42 -0.80
C HIS A 33 8.97 9.94 -1.60
N ASP A 34 9.01 11.26 -1.83
CA ASP A 34 10.01 11.90 -2.71
C ASP A 34 11.48 11.69 -2.28
N PRO A 35 11.85 11.78 -0.98
CA PRO A 35 13.24 11.56 -0.56
C PRO A 35 13.75 10.15 -0.87
N GLU A 36 12.89 9.15 -0.69
CA GLU A 36 13.23 7.75 -0.89
C GLU A 36 12.11 7.03 -1.68
N PRO A 37 12.13 7.11 -3.03
CA PRO A 37 11.02 6.60 -3.87
C PRO A 37 10.80 5.09 -3.82
N HIS A 38 11.73 4.35 -3.22
CA HIS A 38 11.62 2.92 -3.00
C HIS A 38 10.81 2.58 -1.73
N ILE A 39 10.52 3.57 -0.89
CA ILE A 39 9.57 3.48 0.20
C ILE A 39 8.16 3.67 -0.38
N LEU A 40 7.32 2.65 -0.20
CA LEU A 40 5.95 2.64 -0.70
C LEU A 40 4.95 2.72 0.45
N LEU A 41 4.07 3.72 0.38
CA LEU A 41 3.10 4.02 1.43
C LEU A 41 1.73 3.46 1.06
N PHE A 42 1.26 2.46 1.82
CA PHE A 42 -0.03 1.83 1.60
C PHE A 42 -1.04 2.18 2.69
N LYS A 43 -2.32 2.27 2.30
CA LYS A 43 -3.46 2.36 3.23
C LYS A 43 -4.54 1.37 2.81
N ARG A 44 -5.34 0.90 3.77
CA ARG A 44 -6.49 0.02 3.54
C ARG A 44 -7.67 0.51 4.38
N LYS A 45 -8.89 0.35 3.86
CA LYS A 45 -10.11 0.62 4.62
C LYS A 45 -10.20 -0.31 5.82
N ILE A 46 -10.47 0.24 7.00
CA ILE A 46 -10.78 -0.55 8.18
C ILE A 46 -12.16 -1.15 7.97
N THR A 47 -12.24 -2.47 7.92
CA THR A 47 -13.49 -3.23 7.77
C THR A 47 -14.07 -3.64 9.12
N THR A 48 -13.25 -3.71 10.16
CA THR A 48 -13.69 -3.98 11.52
C THR A 48 -14.42 -2.75 12.08
N PRO A 49 -15.68 -2.90 12.56
CA PRO A 49 -16.37 -1.86 13.30
C PRO A 49 -15.51 -1.35 14.47
N LEU A 50 -15.51 -0.03 14.70
CA LEU A 50 -14.71 0.59 15.76
C LEU A 50 -15.03 -0.01 17.15
N GLU A 51 -16.30 -0.34 17.37
CA GLU A 51 -16.84 -1.00 18.57
C GLU A 51 -16.20 -2.36 18.90
N LEU A 52 -15.64 -3.04 17.89
CA LEU A 52 -15.00 -4.36 18.02
C LEU A 52 -13.48 -4.24 18.12
N ARG A 53 -12.91 -3.06 17.88
CA ARG A 53 -11.47 -2.82 17.92
C ARG A 53 -11.01 -2.69 19.38
N GLY A 54 -10.51 -3.78 19.96
CA GLY A 54 -10.03 -3.82 21.35
C GLY A 54 -10.89 -4.66 22.31
N LYS A 55 -11.87 -5.41 21.79
CA LYS A 55 -12.57 -6.47 22.55
C LYS A 55 -11.95 -7.85 22.29
N GLU A 56 -10.62 -7.92 22.30
CA GLU A 56 -9.89 -9.18 22.35
C GLU A 56 -9.33 -9.31 23.77
N ASN A 57 -9.60 -10.45 24.41
CA ASN A 57 -9.28 -10.79 25.79
C ASN A 57 -7.80 -10.58 26.16
#